data_AF-A0A0V0GGY9-F1
#
_entry.id   AF-A0A0V0GGY9-F1
#
_cell.length_a   1.000
_cell.length_b   1.000
_cell.length_c   1.000
_cell.angle_alpha   90.00
_cell.angle_beta   90.00
_cell.angle_gamma   90.00
#
_symmetry.space_group_name_H-M   'P 1'
#
loop_
_entity.id
_entity.type
_entity.pdbx_description
1 polymer ?
#
loop_
_entity_poly.entity_id
_entity_poly.type
_entity_poly.pdbx_seq_one_letter_code
_entity_poly.pdbx_strand_id
1 'polypeptide(L)' 'MVKSVEPDKHTFPFVLKGCAYLFALSEGKQAHGVAVKLGFDSDVYVNNSLIHFYSSCGCLKDAREVFDEMPE' A
#
# COMPACT_ATOMS: atom_id res chain seq x y z
N MET A 1 26.35 -15.67 -1.29
CA MET A 1 25.77 -14.32 -1.23
C MET A 1 24.33 -14.43 -1.70
N VAL A 2 23.34 -14.20 -0.83
CA VAL A 2 21.94 -14.15 -1.24
C VAL A 2 21.78 -12.89 -2.08
N LYS A 3 21.25 -12.99 -3.31
CA LYS A 3 20.92 -11.80 -4.11
C LYS A 3 19.91 -10.97 -3.32
N SER A 4 20.11 -9.65 -3.23
CA SER A 4 19.07 -8.75 -2.76
C SER A 4 17.85 -8.94 -3.66
N VAL A 5 16.71 -9.26 -3.07
CA VAL A 5 15.44 -9.38 -3.78
C VAL A 5 14.71 -8.07 -3.57
N GLU A 6 14.48 -7.33 -4.64
CA GLU A 6 13.73 -6.08 -4.59
C GLU A 6 12.23 -6.38 -4.42
N PRO A 7 11.50 -5.55 -3.65
CA PRO A 7 10.05 -5.64 -3.58
C PRO A 7 9.43 -5.45 -4.96
N ASP A 8 8.41 -6.23 -5.25
CA ASP A 8 7.58 -6.08 -6.45
C ASP A 8 6.15 -5.68 -6.07
N LYS A 9 5.32 -5.42 -7.08
CA LYS A 9 3.89 -5.13 -6.90
C LYS A 9 3.10 -6.20 -6.15
N HIS A 10 3.58 -7.44 -6.10
CA HIS A 10 2.94 -8.52 -5.36
C HIS A 10 3.32 -8.49 -3.89
N THR A 11 4.44 -7.88 -3.53
CA THR A 11 4.92 -7.73 -2.15
C THR A 11 4.04 -6.80 -1.32
N PHE A 12 3.70 -5.62 -1.86
CA PHE A 12 2.98 -4.57 -1.13
C PHE A 12 1.58 -4.98 -0.64
N PRO A 13 0.72 -5.68 -1.42
CA PRO A 13 -0.57 -6.15 -0.93
C PRO A 13 -0.49 -6.96 0.36
N PHE A 14 0.51 -7.84 0.51
CA PHE A 14 0.66 -8.63 1.73
C PHE A 14 1.14 -7.79 2.91
N VAL A 15 2.10 -6.89 2.68
CA VAL A 15 2.58 -5.95 3.70
C VAL A 15 1.43 -5.07 4.21
N LEU A 16 0.68 -4.46 3.30
CA LEU A 16 -0.43 -3.56 3.62
C LEU A 16 -1.57 -4.28 4.32
N LYS A 17 -1.89 -5.53 3.95
CA LYS A 17 -2.86 -6.36 4.68
C LYS A 17 -2.40 -6.64 6.11
N GLY A 18 -1.11 -6.93 6.31
CA GLY A 18 -0.53 -7.07 7.65
C GLY A 18 -0.66 -5.79 8.47
N CYS A 19 -0.32 -4.64 7.88
CA CYS A 19 -0.47 -3.34 8.52
C CYS A 19 -1.94 -3.02 8.84
N ALA A 20 -2.88 -3.37 7.96
CA ALA A 20 -4.31 -3.18 8.17
C ALA A 20 -4.81 -3.98 9.37
N TYR A 21 -4.43 -5.27 9.46
CA TYR A 21 -4.80 -6.15 10.55
C TYR A 21 -4.25 -5.69 11.91
N LEU A 22 -3.04 -5.12 11.92
CA LEU A 22 -2.37 -4.64 13.13
C LEU A 22 -2.68 -3.17 13.45
N PHE A 23 -3.46 -2.48 12.62
CA PHE A 23 -3.66 -1.02 12.68
C PHE A 23 -2.34 -0.23 12.70
N ALA A 24 -1.31 -0.76 12.02
CA ALA A 24 0.06 -0.25 11.99
C ALA A 24 0.20 0.89 10.96
N LEU A 25 -0.35 2.06 11.30
CA LEU A 25 -0.46 3.20 10.40
C LEU A 25 0.90 3.73 9.92
N SER A 26 1.89 3.79 10.83
CA SER A 26 3.22 4.32 10.50
C SER A 26 3.93 3.45 9.46
N GLU A 27 3.93 2.15 9.68
CA GLU A 27 4.56 1.14 8.83
C GLU A 27 3.86 1.06 7.48
N GLY A 28 2.52 1.10 7.46
CA GLY A 28 1.77 1.11 6.21
C GLY A 28 1.98 2.39 5.40
N LYS A 29 2.14 3.56 6.04
CA LYS A 29 2.53 4.81 5.34
C LYS A 29 3.95 4.72 4.76
N GLN A 30 4.88 4.09 5.48
CA GLN A 30 6.21 3.83 4.94
C GLN A 30 6.14 2.89 3.72
N ALA A 31 5.38 1.80 3.82
CA ALA A 31 5.17 0.87 2.71
C ALA A 31 4.54 1.56 1.49
N HIS A 32 3.52 2.41 1.70
CA HIS A 32 2.94 3.23 0.64
C HIS A 32 3.99 4.14 -0.02
N GLY A 33 4.79 4.85 0.78
CA GLY A 33 5.85 5.71 0.24
C GLY A 33 6.90 4.94 -0.57
N VAL A 34 7.22 3.69 -0.20
CA VAL A 34 8.10 2.83 -1.01
C VAL A 34 7.40 2.37 -2.29
N ALA A 35 6.12 2.01 -2.25
CA ALA A 35 5.36 1.63 -3.43
C ALA A 35 5.34 2.75 -4.48
N VAL A 36 5.10 4.00 -4.07
CA VAL A 36 5.16 5.19 -4.94
C VAL A 36 6.56 5.38 -5.52
N LYS A 37 7.62 5.27 -4.70
CA LYS A 37 9.00 5.40 -5.17
C LYS A 37 9.39 4.36 -6.22
N LEU A 38 8.78 3.17 -6.17
CA LEU A 38 9.00 2.10 -7.13
C LEU A 38 8.00 2.12 -8.31
N GLY A 39 7.06 3.07 -8.34
CA GLY A 39 6.06 3.22 -9.40
C GLY A 39 4.92 2.21 -9.36
N PHE A 40 4.65 1.61 -8.19
CA PHE A 40 3.57 0.63 -8.02
C PHE A 40 2.24 1.22 -7.55
N ASP A 41 2.19 2.54 -7.36
CA ASP A 41 1.00 3.34 -7.03
C ASP A 41 -0.03 3.45 -8.18
N SER A 42 0.33 2.98 -9.39
CA SER A 42 -0.60 2.80 -10.51
C SER A 42 -1.18 1.38 -10.61
N ASP A 43 -0.66 0.42 -9.84
CA ASP A 43 -1.14 -0.96 -9.88
C ASP A 43 -2.43 -1.11 -9.07
N VAL A 44 -3.50 -1.55 -9.72
CA VAL A 44 -4.84 -1.69 -9.13
C VAL A 44 -4.84 -2.62 -7.90
N TYR A 45 -3.99 -3.64 -7.85
CA TYR A 45 -3.93 -4.54 -6.69
C TYR A 45 -3.27 -3.87 -5.48
N VAL A 46 -2.25 -3.04 -5.73
CA VAL A 46 -1.61 -2.23 -4.69
C VAL A 46 -2.59 -1.17 -4.18
N ASN A 47 -3.28 -0.46 -5.06
CA ASN A 47 -4.25 0.58 -4.70
C ASN A 47 -5.43 0.02 -3.89
N ASN A 48 -6.00 -1.11 -4.30
CA ASN A 48 -7.04 -1.78 -3.51
C ASN A 48 -6.56 -2.16 -2.10
N SER A 49 -5.29 -2.56 -1.97
CA SER A 49 -4.70 -2.90 -0.67
C SER A 49 -4.45 -1.66 0.19
N LEU A 50 -4.05 -0.54 -0.42
CA LEU A 50 -3.91 0.76 0.23
C LEU A 50 -5.25 1.29 0.72
N ILE A 51 -6.30 1.24 -0.10
CA ILE A 51 -7.66 1.64 0.27
C ILE A 51 -8.13 0.84 1.49
N HIS A 52 -7.95 -0.49 1.48
CA HIS A 52 -8.29 -1.34 2.62
C HIS A 52 -7.48 -0.99 3.87
N PHE A 53 -6.17 -0.79 3.73
CA PHE A 53 -5.28 -0.41 4.84
C PHE A 53 -5.69 0.91 5.49
N TYR A 54 -5.84 1.97 4.69
CA TYR A 54 -6.23 3.29 5.19
C TYR A 54 -7.62 3.27 5.82
N SER A 55 -8.57 2.56 5.21
CA SER A 55 -9.92 2.38 5.77
C SER A 55 -9.89 1.66 7.12
N SER A 56 -9.07 0.60 7.24
CA SER A 56 -8.93 -0.18 8.48
C SER A 56 -8.31 0.65 9.60
N CYS A 57 -7.37 1.55 9.28
CA CYS A 57 -6.77 2.47 10.24
C CYS A 57 -7.63 3.72 10.54
N GLY A 58 -8.84 3.82 9.98
CA GLY A 58 -9.75 4.95 10.17
C GLY A 58 -9.37 6.21 9.36
N CYS A 59 -8.39 6.12 8.47
CA CYS A 59 -7.93 7.21 7.61
C CYS A 59 -8.74 7.27 6.31
N LEU A 60 -10.05 7.50 6.42
CA LEU A 60 -10.97 7.46 5.26
C LEU A 60 -10.69 8.51 4.19
N LYS A 61 -10.11 9.67 4.57
CA LYS A 61 -9.68 10.69 3.61
C LYS A 61 -8.54 10.18 2.73
N ASP A 62 -7.50 9.61 3.35
CA ASP A 62 -6.37 9.00 2.64
C ASP A 62 -6.84 7.83 1.75
N ALA A 63 -7.76 6.99 2.25
CA ALA A 63 -8.35 5.90 1.46
C ALA A 63 -9.09 6.42 0.22
N ARG A 64 -9.81 7.55 0.37
CA ARG A 64 -10.54 8.17 -0.73
C ARG A 64 -9.60 8.79 -1.76
N GLU A 65 -8.54 9.46 -1.32
CA GLU A 65 -7.51 10.02 -2.21
C GLU A 65 -6.89 8.93 -3.09
N VAL A 66 -6.50 7.79 -2.50
CA VAL A 66 -5.99 6.65 -3.29
C VAL A 66 -7.00 6.16 -4.33
N PHE A 67 -8.29 6.08 -3.99
CA PHE A 67 -9.33 5.67 -4.93
C PHE A 67 -9.50 6.67 -6.08
N ASP A 68 -9.49 7.97 -5.77
CA ASP A 68 -9.66 9.04 -6.76
C ASP A 68 -8.47 9.13 -7.74
N GLU A 69 -7.29 8.66 -7.34
CA GLU A 69 -6.08 8.61 -8.16
C GLU A 69 -5.97 7.33 -9.03
N MET A 70 -6.89 6.36 -8.87
CA MET A 70 -6.89 5.13 -9.67
C MET A 70 -7.23 5.43 -11.15
N PRO A 71 -6.61 4.70 -12.10
CA PRO A 71 -6.97 4.83 -13.52
C PRO A 71 -8.42 4.38 -13.78
N GLU A 72 -9.09 5.04 -14.74
CA GLU A 72 -10.44 4.68 -15.24
C GLU A 72 -10.47 3.29 -15.91
#